data_AF-A0A4Q4YKZ4-F1
#
_entry.id   AF-A0A4Q4YKZ4-F1
#
_cell.length_a   1.000
_cell.length_b   1.000
_cell.length_c   1.000
_cell.angle_alpha   90.00
_cell.angle_beta   90.00
_cell.angle_gamma   90.00
#
_symmetry.space_group_name_H-M   'P 1'
#
loop_
_entity.id
_entity.type
_entity.pdbx_description
1 polymer ?
#
loop_
_entity_poly.entity_id
_entity_poly.type
_entity_poly.pdbx_seq_one_letter_code
_entity_poly.pdbx_strand_id
1 'polypeptide(L)'
;MQFKAVLVTLFIAVATALPSPQDVVQDTVTNPSASDDVSIMAQKNWQAAGGCKNDWDEDKRCLNACVGEAGGGKCPGWKSITALIQGGCILSWNTCRCVCEY
;
A
#
# COMPACT_ATOMS: atom_id res chain seq x y z
N MET A 1 28.86 -58.10 14.52
CA MET A 1 28.40 -57.91 13.13
C MET A 1 27.38 -56.77 13.13
N GLN A 2 27.37 -55.97 12.06
CA GLN A 2 27.05 -54.54 12.04
C GLN A 2 25.58 -54.18 12.29
N PHE A 3 25.34 -53.20 13.19
CA PHE A 3 24.10 -52.44 13.24
C PHE A 3 24.09 -51.45 12.07
N LYS A 4 23.29 -51.73 11.04
CA LYS A 4 23.05 -50.82 9.93
C LYS A 4 22.18 -49.66 10.40
N ALA A 5 22.82 -48.54 10.75
CA ALA A 5 22.14 -47.29 10.99
C ALA A 5 21.64 -46.73 9.64
N VAL A 6 20.33 -46.76 9.43
CA VAL A 6 19.68 -46.11 8.28
C VAL A 6 19.50 -44.64 8.64
N LEU A 7 20.37 -43.79 8.10
CA LEU A 7 20.22 -42.33 8.13
C LEU A 7 19.07 -41.94 7.18
N VAL A 8 17.90 -41.64 7.75
CA VAL A 8 16.80 -40.99 7.03
C VAL A 8 17.08 -39.49 7.05
N THR A 9 17.71 -38.98 6.00
CA THR A 9 17.88 -37.55 5.75
C THR A 9 16.52 -36.92 5.44
N LEU A 10 15.96 -36.23 6.43
CA LEU A 10 14.75 -35.43 6.30
C LEU A 10 15.08 -34.17 5.49
N PHE A 11 14.78 -34.16 4.19
CA PHE A 11 14.84 -32.95 3.38
C PHE A 11 13.63 -32.08 3.73
N ILE A 12 13.84 -31.08 4.59
CA ILE A 12 12.86 -30.01 4.81
C ILE A 12 12.88 -29.16 3.53
N ALA A 13 11.92 -29.42 2.65
CA ALA A 13 11.61 -28.51 1.55
C ALA A 13 11.10 -27.20 2.17
N VAL A 14 11.99 -26.22 2.33
CA VAL A 14 11.58 -24.84 2.57
C VAL A 14 10.90 -24.41 1.28
N ALA A 15 9.56 -24.52 1.26
CA ALA A 15 8.76 -23.82 0.29
C ALA A 15 9.06 -22.33 0.51
N THR A 16 9.94 -21.76 -0.31
CA THR A 16 10.01 -20.32 -0.46
C THR A 16 8.66 -19.93 -1.04
N ALA A 17 7.73 -19.56 -0.14
CA ALA A 17 6.53 -18.85 -0.52
C ALA A 17 7.00 -17.68 -1.38
N LEU A 18 6.75 -17.78 -2.69
CA LEU A 18 6.88 -16.67 -3.60
C LEU A 18 6.12 -15.52 -2.94
N PRO A 19 6.72 -14.32 -2.80
CA PRO A 19 5.92 -13.17 -2.40
C PRO A 19 4.80 -13.07 -3.43
N SER A 20 3.57 -13.32 -2.97
CA SER A 20 2.37 -13.00 -3.74
C SER A 20 2.56 -11.57 -4.26
N PRO A 21 2.06 -11.24 -5.47
CA PRO A 21 1.90 -9.85 -5.86
C PRO A 21 1.23 -9.18 -4.66
N GLN A 22 1.92 -8.24 -4.01
CA GLN A 22 1.36 -7.56 -2.86
C GLN A 22 0.04 -6.99 -3.36
N ASP A 23 -1.07 -7.46 -2.79
CA ASP A 23 -2.37 -6.85 -3.02
C ASP A 23 -2.22 -5.40 -2.56
N VAL A 24 -1.88 -4.52 -3.50
CA VAL A 24 -1.86 -3.09 -3.27
C VAL A 24 -3.31 -2.74 -3.13
N VAL A 25 -3.79 -2.67 -1.89
CA VAL A 25 -5.12 -2.15 -1.62
C VAL A 25 -5.13 -0.72 -2.13
N GLN A 26 -5.94 -0.51 -3.17
CA GLN A 26 -6.06 0.73 -3.90
C GLN A 26 -7.49 1.23 -3.78
N ASP A 27 -7.66 2.32 -3.03
CA ASP A 27 -8.91 3.06 -2.96
C ASP A 27 -8.77 4.35 -3.74
N THR A 28 -9.81 4.75 -4.48
CA THR A 28 -9.82 6.03 -5.22
C THR A 28 -11.10 6.79 -4.95
N VAL A 29 -10.97 8.10 -4.74
CA VAL A 29 -12.09 9.03 -4.63
C VAL A 29 -11.95 10.12 -5.67
N THR A 30 -13.05 10.45 -6.35
CA THR A 30 -13.11 11.52 -7.33
C THR A 30 -13.88 12.69 -6.74
N ASN A 31 -13.35 13.90 -6.92
CA ASN A 31 -14.00 15.13 -6.51
C ASN A 31 -14.94 15.61 -7.64
N PRO A 32 -16.28 15.63 -7.42
CA PRO A 32 -17.22 16.06 -8.44
C PRO A 32 -17.12 17.56 -8.79
N SER A 33 -16.37 18.33 -8.01
CA SER A 33 -16.19 19.78 -8.20
C SER A 33 -14.93 20.14 -9.00
N ALA A 34 -14.16 19.17 -9.48
CA ALA A 34 -12.94 19.43 -10.23
C ALA A 34 -13.24 19.81 -11.68
N SER A 35 -12.60 20.88 -12.17
CA SER A 35 -12.70 21.32 -13.57
C SER A 35 -12.04 20.30 -14.51
N ASP A 36 -12.63 20.08 -15.68
CA ASP A 36 -12.18 19.10 -16.68
C ASP A 36 -10.93 19.50 -17.47
N ASP A 37 -10.27 20.60 -17.11
CA ASP A 37 -9.21 21.25 -17.91
C ASP A 37 -7.78 20.83 -17.57
N VAL A 38 -7.55 19.68 -16.94
CA VAL A 38 -6.19 19.26 -16.58
C VAL A 38 -5.72 18.09 -17.42
N SER A 39 -4.75 18.42 -18.27
CA SER A 39 -3.92 17.50 -19.03
C SER A 39 -3.42 16.37 -18.13
N ILE A 40 -3.73 15.13 -18.52
CA ILE A 40 -3.02 13.90 -18.18
C ILE A 40 -1.54 14.27 -17.94
N MET A 41 -1.01 14.13 -16.71
CA MET A 41 0.42 14.14 -16.29
C MET A 41 0.71 14.97 -15.02
N ALA A 42 -0.19 15.82 -14.52
CA ALA A 42 0.01 16.45 -13.21
C ALA A 42 -0.46 15.48 -12.11
N GLN A 43 0.45 14.62 -11.64
CA GLN A 43 0.19 13.75 -10.50
C GLN A 43 1.12 14.13 -9.36
N LYS A 44 0.56 14.36 -8.17
CA LYS A 44 1.33 14.58 -6.95
C LYS A 44 1.21 13.37 -6.06
N ASN A 45 2.32 12.82 -5.60
CA ASN A 45 2.34 11.74 -4.63
C ASN A 45 3.01 12.19 -3.32
N TRP A 46 2.52 11.66 -2.21
CA TRP A 46 3.13 11.83 -0.89
C TRP A 46 2.81 10.62 -0.01
N GLN A 47 3.52 10.47 1.10
CA GLN A 47 3.19 9.47 2.11
C GLN A 47 2.30 10.12 3.17
N ALA A 48 1.19 9.45 3.52
CA ALA A 48 0.29 9.94 4.55
C ALA A 48 1.02 10.06 5.91
N ALA A 49 0.65 11.08 6.67
CA ALA A 49 1.08 11.26 8.05
C ALA A 49 0.55 10.09 8.90
N GLY A 50 1.46 9.43 9.63
CA GLY A 50 1.14 8.25 10.43
C GLY A 50 2.17 7.15 10.33
N GLY A 51 3.05 7.21 9.32
CA GLY A 51 4.17 6.27 9.17
C GLY A 51 3.70 4.84 8.91
N CYS A 52 4.31 3.89 9.62
CA CYS A 52 4.05 2.47 9.40
C CYS A 52 2.99 1.98 10.37
N LYS A 53 1.97 1.31 9.84
CA LYS A 53 0.85 0.77 10.60
C LYS A 53 0.33 -0.51 9.94
N ASN A 54 -0.32 -1.35 10.73
CA ASN A 54 -1.00 -2.56 10.26
C ASN A 54 -2.48 -2.34 9.95
N ASP A 55 -3.05 -1.20 10.38
CA ASP A 55 -4.47 -0.86 10.32
C ASP A 55 -4.80 0.17 9.22
N TRP A 56 -3.96 0.26 8.18
CA TRP A 56 -4.18 1.23 7.09
C TRP A 56 -5.42 0.94 6.24
N ASP A 57 -5.81 -0.34 6.14
CA ASP A 57 -6.99 -0.80 5.41
C ASP A 57 -8.28 -0.73 6.25
N GLU A 58 -8.14 -0.68 7.59
CA GLU A 58 -9.28 -0.61 8.49
C GLU A 58 -10.04 0.71 8.27
N ASP A 59 -11.35 0.63 8.07
CA ASP A 59 -12.25 1.77 7.89
C ASP A 59 -11.80 2.79 6.83
N LYS A 60 -11.10 2.33 5.78
CA LYS A 60 -10.52 3.20 4.75
C LYS A 60 -9.60 4.28 5.33
N ARG A 61 -8.91 3.97 6.43
CA ARG A 61 -8.03 4.91 7.15
C ARG A 61 -6.98 5.54 6.25
N CYS A 62 -6.37 4.75 5.36
CA CYS A 62 -5.41 5.26 4.38
C CYS A 62 -6.05 6.31 3.45
N LEU A 63 -7.22 6.02 2.88
CA LEU A 63 -7.95 6.98 2.05
C LEU A 63 -8.35 8.23 2.82
N ASN A 64 -8.90 8.08 4.02
CA ASN A 64 -9.33 9.20 4.86
C ASN A 64 -8.16 10.13 5.22
N ALA A 65 -6.99 9.56 5.51
CA ALA A 65 -5.77 10.34 5.72
C ALA A 65 -5.37 11.12 4.46
N CYS A 66 -5.35 10.46 3.29
CA CYS A 66 -5.01 11.11 2.03
C CYS A 66 -5.98 12.25 1.67
N VAL A 67 -7.28 12.04 1.83
CA VAL A 67 -8.31 13.06 1.56
C VAL A 67 -8.21 14.22 2.56
N GLY A 68 -8.06 13.92 3.84
CA GLY A 68 -7.89 14.94 4.88
C GLY A 68 -6.66 15.81 4.66
N GLU A 69 -5.53 15.20 4.28
CA GLU A 69 -4.29 15.91 3.98
C GLU A 69 -4.36 16.72 2.68
N ALA A 70 -5.04 16.19 1.65
CA ALA A 70 -5.27 16.93 0.43
C ALA A 70 -6.09 18.20 0.69
N GLY A 71 -7.20 18.07 1.44
CA GLY A 71 -8.00 19.19 1.91
C GLY A 71 -7.25 20.17 2.82
N GLY A 72 -6.26 19.67 3.57
CA GLY A 72 -5.33 20.47 4.37
C GLY A 72 -4.26 21.23 3.57
N GLY A 73 -4.26 21.13 2.23
CA GLY A 73 -3.37 21.88 1.35
C GLY A 73 -2.24 21.06 0.71
N LYS A 74 -2.16 19.74 0.96
CA LYS A 74 -1.19 18.88 0.26
C LYS A 74 -1.51 18.75 -1.22
N CYS A 75 -2.79 18.75 -1.59
CA CYS A 75 -3.22 18.76 -2.97
C CYS A 75 -4.42 19.69 -3.13
N PRO A 76 -4.24 20.99 -3.41
CA PRO A 76 -5.36 21.91 -3.64
C PRO A 76 -5.94 21.71 -5.04
N GLY A 77 -7.28 21.68 -5.18
CA GLY A 77 -7.92 21.58 -6.51
C GLY A 77 -7.79 20.21 -7.19
N TRP A 78 -7.66 19.15 -6.39
CA TRP A 78 -7.55 17.78 -6.87
C TRP A 78 -8.85 17.26 -7.52
N LYS A 79 -8.70 16.47 -8.60
CA LYS A 79 -9.76 15.76 -9.30
C LYS A 79 -9.96 14.36 -8.79
N SER A 80 -8.88 13.63 -8.58
CA SER A 80 -8.92 12.30 -7.98
C SER A 80 -7.85 12.18 -6.90
N ILE A 81 -8.14 11.40 -5.86
CA ILE A 81 -7.17 10.95 -4.88
C ILE A 81 -7.22 9.44 -4.84
N THR A 82 -6.07 8.82 -5.07
CA THR A 82 -5.84 7.39 -4.92
C THR A 82 -4.98 7.13 -3.71
N ALA A 83 -5.44 6.28 -2.81
CA ALA A 83 -4.73 5.81 -1.64
C ALA A 83 -4.23 4.38 -1.89
N LEU A 84 -2.93 4.17 -1.74
CA LEU A 84 -2.23 2.92 -2.04
C LEU A 84 -1.58 2.42 -0.77
N ILE A 85 -2.02 1.25 -0.28
CA ILE A 85 -1.35 0.60 0.84
C ILE A 85 -0.12 -0.12 0.30
N GLN A 86 1.06 0.36 0.68
CA GLN A 86 2.34 -0.20 0.30
C GLN A 86 2.94 -0.98 1.46
N GLY A 87 3.19 -2.27 1.23
CA GLY A 87 3.84 -3.12 2.22
C GLY A 87 5.34 -2.88 2.35
N GLY A 88 5.93 -3.48 3.39
CA GLY A 88 7.38 -3.60 3.50
C GLY A 88 8.07 -2.55 4.37
N CYS A 89 7.37 -1.98 5.37
CA CYS A 89 8.04 -1.09 6.31
C CYS A 89 8.77 -1.86 7.42
N ILE A 90 8.04 -2.48 8.35
CA ILE A 90 8.58 -3.26 9.49
C ILE A 90 7.60 -4.41 9.74
N LEU A 91 8.09 -5.67 9.84
CA LEU A 91 7.33 -6.87 10.28
C LEU A 91 5.82 -6.84 9.98
N SER A 92 5.45 -7.06 8.71
CA SER A 92 4.04 -7.08 8.24
C SER A 92 3.27 -5.75 8.35
N TRP A 93 3.94 -4.64 8.66
CA TRP A 93 3.32 -3.31 8.65
C TRP A 93 3.46 -2.66 7.29
N ASN A 94 2.46 -1.83 6.98
CA ASN A 94 2.32 -1.14 5.72
C ASN A 94 2.46 0.37 5.91
N THR A 95 2.66 1.06 4.80
CA THR A 95 2.58 2.52 4.70
C THR A 95 1.44 2.88 3.77
N CYS A 96 0.94 4.10 3.91
CA CYS A 96 -0.08 4.64 3.02
C CYS A 96 0.54 5.67 2.09
N ARG A 97 0.53 5.39 0.78
CA ARG A 97 0.93 6.33 -0.27
C ARG A 97 -0.32 7.00 -0.84
N CYS A 98 -0.34 8.31 -0.79
CA CYS A 98 -1.36 9.14 -1.41
C CYS A 98 -0.90 9.58 -2.79
N VAL A 99 -1.80 9.49 -3.74
CA VAL A 99 -1.67 9.96 -5.10
C VAL A 99 -2.81 10.92 -5.35
N CYS A 100 -2.51 12.09 -5.88
CA CYS A 100 -3.47 13.07 -6.29
C CYS A 100 -3.30 13.35 -7.77
N GLU A 101 -4.41 13.37 -8.49
CA GLU A 101 -4.50 13.74 -9.89
C GLU A 101 -5.36 14.99 -10.00
N TYR A 102 -4.97 15.86 -10.92
CA TYR A 102 -5.66 17.13 -11.20
C TYR A 102 -6.56 16.99 -12.42
#